data_AF-G3XM80-F1
#
_entry.id   AF-G3XM80-F1
#
_cell.length_a   1.000
_cell.length_b   1.000
_cell.length_c   1.000
_cell.angle_alpha   90.00
_cell.angle_beta   90.00
_cell.angle_gamma   90.00
#
_symmetry.space_group_name_H-M   'P 1'
#
loop_
_entity.id
_entity.type
_entity.pdbx_description
1 polymer ?
#
loop_
_entity_poly.entity_id
_entity_poly.type
_entity_poly.pdbx_seq_one_letter_code
_entity_poly.pdbx_strand_id
1 'polypeptide(L)'
;MTGSIPFVGAFAPRSPGKPYASTADMVMEMNMLTESMKNIATQIEQYQGGMSNLLYLTRGTYKVYDSAMNARKRIASTEVTGGRDEEDKVLTATYEMINALTQAIVATSSKVYCLEGFIYHDEC
;
A
#
# COMPACT_ATOMS: atom_id res chain seq x y z
N MET A 1 20.92 -13.44 -11.60
CA MET A 1 19.86 -13.99 -10.74
C MET A 1 19.09 -12.84 -10.12
N THR A 2 17.93 -12.51 -10.67
CA THR A 2 16.97 -11.58 -10.06
C THR A 2 16.27 -12.31 -8.92
N GLY A 3 16.80 -12.15 -7.71
CA GLY A 3 16.23 -12.76 -6.50
C GLY A 3 14.91 -12.10 -6.17
N SER A 4 13.81 -12.69 -6.63
CA SER A 4 12.46 -12.34 -6.19
C SER A 4 12.35 -12.66 -4.70
N ILE A 5 12.37 -11.65 -3.84
CA ILE A 5 12.07 -11.84 -2.43
C ILE A 5 10.58 -12.18 -2.36
N PRO A 6 10.19 -13.34 -1.78
CA PRO A 6 8.77 -13.67 -1.61
C PRO A 6 8.11 -12.56 -0.79
N PHE A 7 6.92 -12.13 -1.19
CA PHE A 7 6.18 -11.02 -0.58
C PHE A 7 6.08 -11.16 0.94
N VAL A 8 6.00 -12.39 1.45
CA VAL A 8 5.96 -12.74 2.88
C VAL A 8 7.31 -12.51 3.59
N GLY A 9 8.44 -12.71 2.90
CA GLY A 9 9.79 -12.57 3.47
C GLY A 9 10.24 -11.11 3.62
N ALA A 10 9.61 -10.16 2.93
CA ALA A 10 9.88 -8.73 3.09
C ALA A 10 9.30 -8.15 4.40
N PHE A 11 8.36 -8.86 5.02
CA PHE A 11 7.70 -8.48 6.28
C PHE A 11 8.07 -9.39 7.45
N ALA A 12 9.00 -10.35 7.26
CA ALA A 12 9.51 -11.14 8.38
C ALA A 12 10.22 -10.20 9.38
N PRO A 13 9.88 -10.26 10.68
CA PRO A 13 10.55 -9.46 11.69
C PRO A 13 12.06 -9.66 11.58
N ARG A 14 12.81 -8.56 11.63
CA ARG A 14 14.26 -8.62 11.53
C ARG A 14 14.80 -9.52 12.64
N SER A 15 15.91 -10.19 12.38
CA SER A 15 16.65 -10.97 13.37
C SER A 15 16.69 -10.22 14.71
N PRO A 16 16.37 -10.88 15.85
CA PRO A 16 16.28 -10.22 17.15
C PRO A 16 17.63 -9.57 17.47
N GLY A 17 17.71 -8.24 17.38
CA GLY A 17 18.97 -7.51 17.57
C GLY A 17 19.25 -6.36 16.61
N LYS A 18 18.49 -6.19 15.51
CA LYS A 18 18.57 -4.96 14.70
C LYS A 18 17.47 -3.99 15.13
N PRO A 19 17.79 -2.85 15.76
CA PRO A 19 16.75 -1.96 16.24
C PRO A 19 16.05 -1.28 15.05
N TYR A 20 14.77 -1.00 15.21
CA TYR A 20 13.98 -0.30 14.21
C TYR A 20 14.39 1.18 14.17
N ALA A 21 14.44 1.76 12.97
CA ALA A 21 14.49 3.21 12.82
C ALA A 21 13.15 3.75 13.34
N SER A 22 13.16 4.64 14.35
CA SER A 22 12.00 5.17 15.11
C SER A 22 10.66 4.46 14.83
N THR A 23 10.23 3.58 15.74
CA THR A 23 8.96 2.84 15.61
C THR A 23 7.75 3.75 15.41
N ALA A 24 7.75 4.93 16.03
CA ALA A 24 6.71 5.95 15.87
C ALA A 24 6.64 6.50 14.44
N ASP A 25 7.78 6.82 13.83
CA ASP A 25 7.82 7.32 12.45
C ASP A 25 7.42 6.22 11.45
N MET A 26 7.85 4.97 11.70
CA MET A 26 7.39 3.82 10.92
C MET A 26 5.87 3.67 10.96
N VAL A 27 5.28 3.66 12.16
CA VAL A 27 3.83 3.51 12.33
C VAL A 27 3.08 4.67 11.69
N MET A 28 3.55 5.90 11.85
CA MET A 28 2.95 7.08 11.23
C MET A 28 2.94 6.96 9.69
N GLU A 29 4.07 6.61 9.09
CA GLU A 29 4.19 6.43 7.65
C GLU A 29 3.32 5.27 7.14
N MET A 30 3.29 4.14 7.85
CA MET A 30 2.41 3.01 7.52
C MET A 30 0.93 3.40 7.57
N ASN A 31 0.52 4.19 8.56
CA ASN A 31 -0.87 4.66 8.68
C ASN A 31 -1.26 5.60 7.55
N MET A 32 -0.37 6.52 7.15
CA MET A 32 -0.60 7.42 6.00
C MET A 32 -0.76 6.64 4.69
N LEU A 33 0.07 5.60 4.48
CA LEU A 33 -0.05 4.72 3.32
C LEU A 33 -1.34 3.90 3.35
N THR A 34 -1.70 3.38 4.52
CA THR A 34 -2.94 2.61 4.72
C THR A 34 -4.16 3.45 4.35
N GLU A 35 -4.23 4.69 4.80
CA GLU A 35 -5.33 5.60 4.46
C GLU A 35 -5.37 5.93 2.96
N SER A 36 -4.20 6.16 2.36
CA SER A 36 -4.10 6.39 0.91
C SER A 36 -4.59 5.19 0.10
N MET A 37 -4.32 3.96 0.56
CA MET A 37 -4.82 2.74 -0.05
C MET A 37 -6.32 2.54 0.13
N LYS A 38 -6.88 2.85 1.30
CA LYS A 38 -8.34 2.81 1.52
C LYS A 38 -9.07 3.79 0.63
N ASN A 39 -8.54 5.00 0.47
CA ASN A 39 -9.11 6.01 -0.40
C ASN A 39 -9.11 5.54 -1.87
N ILE A 40 -7.99 5.01 -2.38
CA ILE A 40 -7.97 4.53 -3.77
C ILE A 40 -8.88 3.31 -3.96
N ALA A 41 -8.97 2.40 -2.99
CA ALA A 41 -9.90 1.27 -3.03
C ALA A 41 -11.35 1.75 -3.18
N THR A 42 -11.75 2.73 -2.36
CA THR A 42 -13.10 3.34 -2.43
C THR A 42 -13.37 3.98 -3.79
N GLN A 43 -12.41 4.72 -4.34
CA GLN A 43 -12.55 5.33 -5.67
C GLN A 43 -12.66 4.28 -6.78
N ILE A 44 -11.92 3.17 -6.66
CA ILE A 44 -12.01 2.04 -7.60
C ILE A 44 -13.38 1.38 -7.50
N GLU A 45 -13.91 1.14 -6.29
CA GLU A 45 -15.26 0.57 -6.10
C GLU A 45 -16.35 1.44 -6.74
N GLN A 46 -16.20 2.75 -6.66
CA GLN A 46 -17.12 3.73 -7.25
C GLN A 46 -16.91 3.95 -8.75
N TYR A 47 -15.91 3.33 -9.37
CA TYR A 47 -15.67 3.44 -10.80
C TYR A 47 -16.85 2.87 -11.60
N GLN A 48 -17.42 3.71 -12.46
CA GLN A 48 -18.55 3.40 -13.35
C GLN A 48 -18.15 3.38 -14.83
N GLY A 49 -16.85 3.41 -15.15
CA GLY A 49 -16.38 3.49 -16.53
C GLY A 49 -15.86 4.87 -16.93
N GLY A 50 -15.41 4.97 -18.18
CA GLY A 50 -14.90 6.19 -18.81
C GLY A 50 -13.39 6.39 -18.69
N MET A 51 -12.76 6.75 -19.80
CA MET A 51 -11.30 6.91 -19.90
C MET A 51 -10.75 7.98 -18.96
N SER A 52 -11.45 9.11 -18.79
CA SER A 52 -11.01 10.18 -17.89
C SER A 52 -10.98 9.74 -16.43
N ASN A 53 -11.98 8.97 -16.00
CA ASN A 53 -12.04 8.39 -14.65
C ASN A 53 -10.94 7.33 -14.47
N LEU A 54 -10.71 6.48 -15.47
CA LEU A 54 -9.64 5.49 -15.46
C LEU A 54 -8.24 6.15 -15.36
N LEU A 55 -8.02 7.24 -16.11
CA LEU A 55 -6.78 8.02 -16.02
C LEU A 55 -6.60 8.65 -14.64
N TYR A 56 -7.68 9.15 -14.03
CA TYR A 56 -7.65 9.69 -12.68
C TYR A 56 -7.28 8.62 -11.64
N LEU A 57 -7.91 7.44 -11.71
CA LEU A 57 -7.60 6.29 -10.85
C LEU A 57 -6.15 5.84 -11.02
N THR A 58 -5.69 5.73 -12.27
CA THR A 58 -4.30 5.35 -12.59
C THR A 58 -3.31 6.34 -11.97
N ARG A 59 -3.57 7.64 -12.10
CA ARG A 59 -2.76 8.70 -11.47
C ARG A 59 -2.81 8.61 -9.94
N GLY A 60 -3.96 8.30 -9.36
CA GLY A 60 -4.12 8.07 -7.93
C GLY A 60 -3.25 6.92 -7.43
N THR A 61 -3.28 5.78 -8.13
CA THR A 61 -2.46 4.60 -7.82
C THR A 61 -0.96 4.92 -7.88
N TYR A 62 -0.50 5.66 -8.89
CA TYR A 62 0.91 6.08 -8.96
C TYR A 62 1.31 6.99 -7.79
N LYS A 63 0.42 7.87 -7.30
CA LYS A 63 0.69 8.68 -6.11
C LYS A 63 0.85 7.83 -4.85
N VAL A 64 0.06 6.77 -4.70
CA VAL A 64 0.21 5.81 -3.58
C VAL A 64 1.58 5.13 -3.66
N TYR A 65 2.00 4.68 -4.85
CA TYR A 65 3.31 4.09 -5.07
C TYR A 65 4.46 5.06 -4.73
N ASP A 66 4.40 6.31 -5.21
CA ASP A 66 5.42 7.32 -4.92
C ASP A 66 5.50 7.64 -3.43
N SER A 67 4.33 7.70 -2.77
CA SER A 67 4.25 7.89 -1.32
C SER A 67 4.91 6.74 -0.58
N ALA A 68 4.70 5.49 -1.01
CA ALA A 68 5.34 4.32 -0.41
C ALA A 68 6.87 4.36 -0.59
N MET A 69 7.37 4.78 -1.75
CA MET A 69 8.81 4.94 -1.98
C MET A 69 9.42 6.04 -1.10
N ASN A 70 8.70 7.15 -0.90
CA ASN A 70 9.14 8.23 -0.05
C ASN A 70 9.10 7.86 1.43
N ALA A 71 8.04 7.20 1.89
CA ALA A 71 7.93 6.63 3.23
C ALA A 71 9.11 5.69 3.52
N ARG A 72 9.42 4.78 2.59
CA ARG A 72 10.58 3.89 2.72
C ARG A 72 11.89 4.66 2.90
N LYS A 73 12.11 5.73 2.12
CA LYS A 73 13.32 6.57 2.23
C LYS A 73 13.37 7.28 3.58
N ARG A 74 12.25 7.85 4.05
CA ARG A 74 12.14 8.55 5.34
C ARG A 74 12.44 7.60 6.50
N ILE A 75 11.77 6.46 6.53
CA ILE A 75 12.01 5.41 7.53
C ILE A 75 13.48 4.95 7.53
N ALA A 76 14.08 4.78 6.36
CA ALA A 76 15.49 4.38 6.27
C ALA A 76 16.47 5.46 6.75
N SER A 77 16.07 6.73 6.75
CA SER A 77 16.88 7.86 7.23
C SER A 77 16.71 8.18 8.71
N THR A 78 15.75 7.54 9.40
CA THR A 78 15.49 7.84 10.81
C THR A 78 16.51 7.16 11.73
N GLU A 79 16.89 7.84 12.80
CA GLU A 79 17.80 7.29 13.80
C GLU A 79 17.21 6.05 14.47
N VAL A 80 18.10 5.11 14.76
CA VAL A 80 17.76 3.81 15.34
C VAL A 80 17.61 3.99 16.85
N THR A 81 16.36 4.01 17.32
CA THR A 81 16.04 4.14 18.75
C THR A 81 16.13 2.78 19.43
N GLY A 82 16.79 2.69 20.58
CA GLY A 82 17.01 1.43 21.32
C GLY A 82 15.77 0.87 22.04
N GLY A 83 14.60 1.50 21.90
CA GLY A 83 13.36 1.07 22.54
C GLY A 83 12.77 -0.16 21.84
N ARG A 84 12.48 -1.22 22.62
CA ARG A 84 11.77 -2.42 22.17
C ARG A 84 10.24 -2.31 22.31
N ASP A 85 9.74 -1.20 22.84
CA ASP A 85 8.37 -1.11 23.39
C ASP A 85 7.24 -0.85 22.37
N GLU A 86 7.51 -0.95 21.06
CA GLU A 86 6.49 -0.66 20.03
C GLU A 86 6.49 -1.63 18.85
N GLU A 87 7.15 -2.78 18.96
CA GLU A 87 7.16 -3.80 17.89
C GLU A 87 5.74 -4.29 17.57
N ASP A 88 4.88 -4.45 18.58
CA ASP A 88 3.46 -4.79 18.42
C ASP A 88 2.68 -3.72 17.64
N LYS A 89 3.04 -2.43 17.77
CA LYS A 89 2.41 -1.34 17.02
C LYS A 89 2.82 -1.39 15.55
N VAL A 90 4.09 -1.66 15.28
CA VAL A 90 4.60 -1.85 13.92
C VAL A 90 3.93 -3.06 13.26
N LEU A 91 3.78 -4.15 14.00
CA LEU A 91 3.09 -5.35 13.52
C LEU A 91 1.61 -5.07 13.22
N THR A 92 0.91 -4.38 14.12
CA THR A 92 -0.49 -3.96 13.93
C THR A 92 -0.64 -3.07 12.69
N ALA A 93 0.19 -2.02 12.56
CA ALA A 93 0.18 -1.13 11.39
C ALA A 93 0.48 -1.89 10.09
N THR A 94 1.37 -2.89 10.14
CA THR A 94 1.66 -3.76 8.99
C THR A 94 0.44 -4.58 8.57
N TYR A 95 -0.28 -5.18 9.53
CA TYR A 95 -1.50 -5.93 9.23
C TYR A 95 -2.61 -5.04 8.64
N GLU A 96 -2.80 -3.84 9.18
CA GLU A 96 -3.77 -2.88 8.64
C GLU A 96 -3.43 -2.47 7.20
N MET A 97 -2.14 -2.23 6.94
CA MET A 97 -1.64 -1.89 5.62
C MET A 97 -1.86 -3.03 4.61
N ILE A 98 -1.59 -4.28 5.02
CA ILE A 98 -1.86 -5.48 4.20
C ILE A 98 -3.35 -5.60 3.91
N ASN A 99 -4.21 -5.43 4.92
CA ASN A 99 -5.66 -5.50 4.74
C ASN A 99 -6.18 -4.43 3.75
N ALA A 100 -5.69 -3.19 3.86
CA ALA A 100 -6.05 -2.12 2.93
C ALA A 100 -5.59 -2.42 1.49
N LEU A 101 -4.38 -2.99 1.32
CA LEU A 101 -3.90 -3.42 0.01
C LEU A 101 -4.76 -4.56 -0.57
N THR A 102 -5.14 -5.54 0.26
CA THR A 102 -6.03 -6.63 -0.16
C THR A 102 -7.37 -6.09 -0.63
N GLN A 103 -7.97 -5.13 0.10
CA GLN A 103 -9.21 -4.48 -0.32
C GLN A 103 -9.05 -3.74 -1.65
N ALA A 104 -7.96 -2.98 -1.85
CA ALA A 104 -7.69 -2.30 -3.11
C ALA A 104 -7.54 -3.29 -4.30
N ILE A 105 -6.91 -4.43 -4.08
CA ILE A 105 -6.79 -5.50 -5.10
C ILE A 105 -8.16 -6.09 -5.42
N VAL A 106 -8.98 -6.40 -4.40
CA VAL A 106 -10.34 -6.92 -4.59
C VAL A 106 -11.20 -5.91 -5.36
N ALA A 107 -11.18 -4.64 -4.97
CA ALA A 107 -11.86 -3.57 -5.68
C ALA A 107 -11.43 -3.51 -7.15
N THR A 108 -10.14 -3.57 -7.42
CA THR A 108 -9.60 -3.57 -8.80
C THR A 108 -10.11 -4.78 -9.59
N SER A 109 -10.06 -5.98 -8.99
CA SER A 109 -10.53 -7.20 -9.66
C SER A 109 -12.03 -7.19 -9.97
N SER A 110 -12.83 -6.51 -9.15
CA SER A 110 -14.27 -6.36 -9.37
C SER A 110 -14.61 -5.49 -10.59
N LYS A 111 -13.65 -4.69 -11.07
CA LYS A 111 -13.81 -3.76 -12.20
C LYS A 111 -13.25 -4.31 -13.52
N VAL A 112 -12.86 -5.58 -13.59
CA VAL A 112 -12.36 -6.20 -14.83
C VAL A 112 -13.39 -6.09 -15.96
N TYR A 113 -14.69 -6.29 -15.68
CA TYR A 113 -15.75 -6.16 -16.69
C TYR A 113 -15.91 -4.73 -17.23
N CYS A 114 -15.66 -3.72 -16.40
CA CYS A 114 -15.64 -2.31 -16.83
C CYS A 114 -14.47 -1.99 -17.77
N LEU A 115 -13.40 -2.79 -17.72
CA LEU A 115 -12.25 -2.67 -18.62
C LEU A 115 -12.44 -3.50 -19.89
N GLU A 116 -13.17 -4.61 -19.81
CA GLU A 116 -13.57 -5.41 -20.99
C GLU A 116 -14.68 -4.73 -21.82
N GLY A 117 -15.63 -4.05 -21.17
CA GLY A 117 -16.61 -3.19 -21.84
C GLY A 117 -15.94 -2.13 -22.71
N PHE A 118 -14.78 -1.62 -22.29
CA PHE A 118 -13.96 -0.70 -23.10
C PHE A 118 -13.54 -1.27 -24.47
N ILE A 119 -13.45 -2.60 -24.59
CA ILE A 119 -13.10 -3.28 -25.85
C ILE A 119 -14.35 -3.58 -26.69
N TYR A 120 -15.54 -3.70 -26.08
CA TYR A 120 -16.72 -4.25 -26.75
C TYR A 120 -18.05 -3.46 -26.66
N HIS A 121 -18.32 -2.59 -25.67
CA HIS A 121 -19.45 -1.63 -25.62
C HIS A 121 -19.41 -0.67 -24.40
N ASP A 122 -20.01 0.51 -24.58
CA ASP A 122 -19.87 1.77 -23.81
C ASP A 122 -20.41 1.83 -22.35
N GLU A 123 -20.80 0.72 -21.70
CA GLU A 123 -21.32 0.76 -20.33
C GLU A 123 -20.75 -0.33 -19.41
N CYS A 124 -20.41 0.08 -18.19
CA CYS A 124 -20.37 -0.75 -16.98
C CYS A 124 -21.82 -0.92 -16.46
#